data_AF-A0A834SWU3-F1
#
_entry.id   AF-A0A834SWU3-F1
#
_cell.length_a   1.000
_cell.length_b   1.000
_cell.length_c   1.000
_cell.angle_alpha   90.00
_cell.angle_beta   90.00
_cell.angle_gamma   90.00
#
_symmetry.space_group_name_H-M   'P 1'
#
loop_
_entity.id
_entity.type
_entity.pdbx_description
1 polymer ?
#
loop_
_entity_poly.entity_id
_entity_poly.type
_entity_poly.pdbx_seq_one_letter_code
_entity_poly.pdbx_strand_id
1 'polypeptide(L)'
;MVVKPTKAQKKIAYDAKLCQLLEDYTQILIVAADNVGSNQLQSIRKGLRGDSIVLMGKNTMMKRTVRMHSEKTGNQTFLSLIPLLVGNVGLIFTKGDLKEVSEEVAKYKVGAPARVGLVAPIDVVVPPGNTGLDPSQTSFFQVLNIPTKINKGTVEIITPVELIKKGDKVGSSEAALLSKLGIRPFSYGLVVLSVYDNGSVFSPEVLDLTEDDLVEKFAAGVSTLTSFALSISYPALSATPHMFVNAYKNVLSAEKTKEYLKDPSKFAVAAVAAPAGSGAAAVAAPAKEEEKKEEPAEESDDDMGFSLFD
;
A
#
# COMPACT_ATOMS: atom_id res chain seq x y z
N MET A 1 -35.69 40.99 -5.82
CA MET A 1 -35.71 40.01 -4.71
C MET A 1 -35.76 38.61 -5.31
N VAL A 2 -34.79 37.75 -5.04
CA VAL A 2 -34.83 36.36 -5.55
C VAL A 2 -35.96 35.63 -4.84
N VAL A 3 -37.03 35.32 -5.56
CA VAL A 3 -38.19 34.58 -5.04
C VAL A 3 -37.68 33.25 -4.50
N LYS A 4 -37.92 32.97 -3.20
CA LYS A 4 -37.54 31.69 -2.61
C LYS A 4 -38.40 30.59 -3.25
N PRO A 5 -37.82 29.65 -4.01
CA PRO A 5 -38.60 28.59 -4.63
C PRO A 5 -39.24 27.71 -3.56
N THR A 6 -40.43 27.19 -3.88
CA THR A 6 -41.19 26.35 -2.96
C THR A 6 -40.44 25.04 -2.68
N LYS A 7 -40.72 24.39 -1.54
CA LYS A 7 -40.08 23.12 -1.16
C LYS A 7 -40.25 22.04 -2.23
N ALA A 8 -41.38 22.03 -2.94
CA ALA A 8 -41.66 21.09 -4.02
C ALA A 8 -40.78 21.36 -5.26
N GLN A 9 -40.70 22.62 -5.69
CA GLN A 9 -39.86 23.02 -6.83
C GLN A 9 -38.37 22.67 -6.60
N LYS A 10 -37.86 22.85 -5.37
CA LYS A 10 -36.49 22.46 -5.03
C LYS A 10 -36.23 20.96 -5.16
N LYS A 11 -37.21 20.13 -4.80
CA LYS A 11 -37.10 18.67 -4.93
C LYS A 11 -37.09 18.23 -6.39
N ILE A 12 -37.94 18.83 -7.21
CA ILE A 12 -38.02 18.54 -8.65
C ILE A 12 -36.72 19.00 -9.35
N ALA A 13 -36.23 20.20 -9.04
CA ALA A 13 -34.97 20.69 -9.58
C ALA A 13 -33.77 19.83 -9.17
N TYR A 14 -33.75 19.35 -7.93
CA TYR A 14 -32.72 18.43 -7.45
C TYR A 14 -32.78 17.08 -8.17
N ASP A 15 -33.98 16.53 -8.36
CA ASP A 15 -34.20 15.28 -9.08
C ASP A 15 -33.73 15.37 -10.53
N ALA A 16 -34.10 16.45 -11.23
CA ALA A 16 -33.63 16.73 -12.58
C ALA A 16 -32.10 16.84 -12.65
N LYS A 17 -31.48 17.56 -11.70
CA LYS A 17 -30.02 17.72 -11.66
C LYS A 17 -29.30 16.40 -11.38
N LEU A 18 -29.84 15.56 -10.49
CA LEU A 18 -29.23 14.26 -10.18
C LEU A 18 -29.36 13.31 -11.38
N CYS A 19 -30.52 13.28 -12.06
CA CYS A 19 -30.68 12.48 -13.28
C CYS A 19 -29.68 12.90 -14.37
N GLN A 20 -29.50 14.20 -14.61
CA GLN A 20 -28.51 14.70 -15.57
C GLN A 20 -27.09 14.22 -15.22
N LEU A 21 -26.71 14.29 -13.95
CA LEU A 21 -25.38 13.85 -13.51
C LEU A 21 -25.19 12.32 -13.57
N LEU A 22 -26.26 11.54 -13.45
CA LEU A 22 -26.19 10.08 -13.66
C LEU A 22 -26.06 9.70 -15.14
N GLU A 23 -26.56 10.52 -16.05
CA GLU A 23 -26.44 10.32 -17.50
C GLU A 23 -25.07 10.79 -18.01
N ASP A 24 -24.57 11.92 -17.51
CA ASP A 24 -23.33 12.54 -17.96
C ASP A 24 -22.04 11.84 -17.49
N TYR A 25 -22.13 11.07 -16.40
CA TYR A 25 -20.96 10.48 -15.73
C TYR A 25 -21.15 8.98 -15.47
N THR A 26 -20.16 8.19 -15.88
CA THR A 26 -20.11 6.74 -15.67
C THR A 26 -19.56 6.36 -14.30
N GLN A 27 -18.67 7.21 -13.75
CA GLN A 27 -17.97 6.97 -12.50
C GLN A 27 -18.50 7.85 -11.37
N ILE A 28 -18.76 7.22 -10.23
CA ILE A 28 -19.34 7.86 -9.05
C ILE A 28 -18.58 7.41 -7.81
N LEU A 29 -18.03 8.36 -7.08
CA LEU A 29 -17.40 8.15 -5.79
C LEU A 29 -18.41 8.45 -4.68
N ILE A 30 -18.59 7.50 -3.78
CA ILE A 30 -19.41 7.65 -2.58
C ILE A 30 -18.50 8.07 -1.45
N VAL A 31 -18.79 9.21 -0.84
CA VAL A 31 -17.89 9.87 0.08
C VAL A 31 -18.62 10.24 1.37
N ALA A 32 -18.02 9.92 2.52
CA ALA A 32 -18.48 10.39 3.83
C ALA A 32 -17.94 11.80 4.10
N ALA A 33 -18.83 12.71 4.50
CA ALA A 33 -18.52 14.11 4.78
C ALA A 33 -18.67 14.44 6.27
N ASP A 34 -18.17 13.58 7.15
CA ASP A 34 -18.25 13.77 8.59
C ASP A 34 -17.21 14.78 9.11
N ASN A 35 -17.67 15.69 9.97
CA ASN A 35 -16.85 16.76 10.57
C ASN A 35 -16.17 17.70 9.55
N VAL A 36 -16.64 17.73 8.30
CA VAL A 36 -16.11 18.61 7.25
C VAL A 36 -16.79 19.97 7.32
N GLY A 37 -15.99 21.04 7.44
CA GLY A 37 -16.50 22.41 7.48
C GLY A 37 -17.00 22.92 6.14
N SER A 38 -17.92 23.89 6.14
CA SER A 38 -18.45 24.49 4.90
C SER A 38 -17.35 25.10 4.01
N ASN A 39 -16.35 25.77 4.61
CA ASN A 39 -15.23 26.35 3.88
C ASN A 39 -14.33 25.28 3.26
N GLN A 40 -14.16 24.15 3.95
CA GLN A 40 -13.40 23.01 3.44
C GLN A 40 -14.12 22.33 2.27
N LEU A 41 -15.44 22.13 2.36
CA LEU A 41 -16.22 21.64 1.22
C LEU A 41 -16.12 22.60 0.02
N GLN A 42 -16.06 23.91 0.26
CA GLN A 42 -15.88 24.88 -0.81
C GLN A 42 -14.48 24.83 -1.44
N SER A 43 -13.42 24.62 -0.67
CA SER A 43 -12.06 24.44 -1.23
C SER A 43 -11.96 23.14 -2.02
N ILE A 44 -12.52 22.04 -1.51
CA ILE A 44 -12.56 20.76 -2.22
C ILE A 44 -13.34 20.90 -3.54
N ARG A 45 -14.49 21.58 -3.51
CA ARG A 45 -15.26 21.88 -4.73
C ARG A 45 -14.54 22.81 -5.70
N LYS A 46 -13.55 23.58 -5.26
CA LYS A 46 -12.73 24.42 -6.14
C LYS A 46 -11.60 23.62 -6.79
N GLY A 47 -10.98 22.69 -6.07
CA GLY A 47 -9.97 21.78 -6.63
C GLY A 47 -10.60 20.88 -7.70
N LEU A 48 -11.68 20.20 -7.33
CA LEU A 48 -12.40 19.28 -8.21
C LEU A 48 -13.10 19.94 -9.42
N ARG A 49 -13.04 21.27 -9.59
CA ARG A 49 -13.72 21.95 -10.71
C ARG A 49 -13.00 21.68 -12.02
N GLY A 50 -13.72 21.07 -12.94
CA GLY A 50 -13.24 20.74 -14.28
C GLY A 50 -13.65 19.30 -14.57
N ASP A 51 -13.08 18.39 -13.79
CA ASP A 51 -13.21 16.95 -14.01
C ASP A 51 -14.32 16.32 -13.17
N SER A 52 -14.66 16.95 -12.03
CA SER A 52 -15.54 16.38 -11.02
C SER A 52 -16.62 17.34 -10.50
N ILE A 53 -17.81 16.80 -10.21
CA ILE A 53 -18.93 17.53 -9.60
C ILE A 53 -19.35 16.85 -8.30
N VAL A 54 -19.23 17.58 -7.20
CA VAL A 54 -19.72 17.13 -5.89
C VAL A 54 -21.19 17.48 -5.71
N LEU A 55 -22.01 16.46 -5.48
CA LEU A 55 -23.44 16.57 -5.18
C LEU A 55 -23.73 16.01 -3.79
N MET A 56 -24.18 16.88 -2.89
CA MET A 56 -24.68 16.51 -1.57
C MET A 56 -26.21 16.53 -1.59
N GLY A 57 -26.85 15.59 -0.91
CA GLY A 57 -28.29 15.65 -0.70
C GLY A 57 -28.81 14.72 0.38
N LYS A 58 -30.14 14.74 0.56
CA LYS A 58 -30.79 13.92 1.56
C LYS A 58 -30.88 12.47 1.07
N ASN A 59 -30.46 11.50 1.88
CA ASN A 59 -30.40 10.08 1.50
C ASN A 59 -31.74 9.56 0.97
N THR A 60 -32.85 9.94 1.60
CA THR A 60 -34.20 9.54 1.14
C THR A 60 -34.53 10.07 -0.25
N MET A 61 -34.06 11.26 -0.61
CA MET A 61 -34.24 11.81 -1.95
C MET A 61 -33.34 11.07 -2.93
N MET A 62 -32.04 10.94 -2.65
CA MET A 62 -31.09 10.25 -3.53
C MET A 62 -31.51 8.81 -3.83
N LYS A 63 -31.97 8.06 -2.81
CA LYS A 63 -32.49 6.70 -3.00
C LYS A 63 -33.74 6.67 -3.88
N ARG A 64 -34.63 7.67 -3.75
CA ARG A 64 -35.83 7.77 -4.60
C ARG A 64 -35.47 8.09 -6.04
N THR A 65 -34.62 9.08 -6.27
CA THR A 65 -34.24 9.53 -7.62
C THR A 65 -33.53 8.41 -8.37
N VAL A 66 -32.61 7.69 -7.72
CA VAL A 66 -31.92 6.53 -8.31
C VAL A 66 -32.89 5.41 -8.69
N ARG A 67 -33.88 5.08 -7.84
CA ARG A 67 -34.92 4.09 -8.18
C ARG A 67 -35.73 4.53 -9.40
N MET A 68 -36.25 5.75 -9.38
CA MET A 68 -37.05 6.28 -10.49
C MET A 68 -36.24 6.36 -11.79
N HIS A 69 -34.95 6.65 -11.71
CA HIS A 69 -34.07 6.68 -12.88
C HIS A 69 -33.80 5.26 -13.40
N SER A 70 -33.57 4.29 -12.53
CA SER A 70 -33.41 2.88 -12.94
C SER A 70 -34.68 2.31 -13.61
N GLU A 71 -35.87 2.71 -13.15
CA GLU A 71 -37.15 2.33 -13.76
C GLU A 71 -37.35 2.95 -15.15
N LYS A 72 -36.85 4.17 -15.38
CA LYS A 72 -36.98 4.90 -16.65
C LYS A 72 -35.96 4.48 -17.69
N THR A 73 -34.71 4.30 -17.27
CA THR A 73 -33.57 4.00 -18.14
C THR A 73 -33.41 2.48 -18.34
N GLY A 74 -34.04 1.65 -17.50
CA GLY A 74 -33.93 0.18 -17.53
C GLY A 74 -32.61 -0.35 -16.96
N ASN A 75 -31.67 0.53 -16.60
CA ASN A 75 -30.37 0.17 -16.04
C ASN A 75 -30.48 -0.13 -14.55
N GLN A 76 -30.53 -1.42 -14.19
CA GLN A 76 -30.53 -1.91 -12.81
C GLN A 76 -29.18 -1.72 -12.09
N THR A 77 -28.13 -1.37 -12.82
CA THR A 77 -26.76 -1.20 -12.31
C THR A 77 -26.67 -0.17 -11.18
N PHE A 78 -27.46 0.91 -11.24
CA PHE A 78 -27.47 1.94 -10.20
C PHE A 78 -28.17 1.51 -8.88
N LEU A 79 -28.88 0.37 -8.86
CA LEU A 79 -29.51 -0.14 -7.62
C LEU A 79 -28.45 -0.49 -6.56
N SER A 80 -27.24 -0.84 -6.99
CA SER A 80 -26.09 -1.13 -6.12
C SER A 80 -25.66 0.07 -5.27
N LEU A 81 -26.05 1.30 -5.63
CA LEU A 81 -25.77 2.53 -4.85
C LEU A 81 -26.69 2.69 -3.63
N ILE A 82 -27.91 2.16 -3.67
CA ILE A 82 -28.93 2.33 -2.63
C ILE A 82 -28.47 1.88 -1.22
N PRO A 83 -27.82 0.71 -1.05
CA PRO A 83 -27.35 0.28 0.27
C PRO A 83 -26.24 1.17 0.82
N LEU A 84 -25.43 1.78 -0.05
CA LEU A 84 -24.24 2.56 0.34
C LEU A 84 -24.58 3.99 0.80
N LEU A 85 -25.78 4.49 0.48
CA LEU A 85 -26.25 5.81 0.88
C LEU A 85 -26.79 5.83 2.33
N VAL A 86 -25.92 5.61 3.32
CA VAL A 86 -26.24 5.60 4.76
C VAL A 86 -25.29 6.54 5.51
N GLY A 87 -25.83 7.32 6.45
CA GLY A 87 -25.06 8.34 7.17
C GLY A 87 -24.94 9.65 6.40
N ASN A 88 -23.89 10.41 6.68
CA ASN A 88 -23.63 11.70 6.07
C ASN A 88 -22.79 11.55 4.79
N VAL A 89 -23.46 11.16 3.72
CA VAL A 89 -22.83 10.75 2.46
C VAL A 89 -23.11 11.73 1.34
N GLY A 90 -22.11 11.95 0.50
CA GLY A 90 -22.14 12.68 -0.75
C GLY A 90 -21.75 11.82 -1.95
N LEU A 91 -22.12 12.29 -3.13
CA LEU A 91 -21.71 11.71 -4.41
C LEU A 91 -20.74 12.68 -5.10
N ILE A 92 -19.61 12.16 -5.57
CA ILE A 92 -18.71 12.89 -6.47
C ILE A 92 -18.80 12.19 -7.82
N PHE A 93 -19.27 12.91 -8.82
CA PHE A 93 -19.29 12.46 -10.20
C PHE A 93 -17.98 12.88 -10.85
N THR A 94 -17.29 11.96 -11.52
CA THR A 94 -15.98 12.22 -12.13
C THR A 94 -15.93 11.71 -13.56
N LYS A 95 -15.27 12.49 -14.44
CA LYS A 95 -14.81 12.05 -15.78
C LYS A 95 -13.34 11.67 -15.80
N GLY A 96 -12.56 12.10 -14.80
CA GLY A 96 -11.16 11.77 -14.64
C GLY A 96 -10.96 10.48 -13.87
N ASP A 97 -9.71 10.03 -13.78
CA ASP A 97 -9.35 8.75 -13.17
C ASP A 97 -9.65 8.72 -11.67
N LEU A 98 -10.14 7.57 -11.20
CA LEU A 98 -10.57 7.35 -9.81
C LEU A 98 -9.44 7.61 -8.80
N LYS A 99 -8.19 7.30 -9.18
CA LYS A 99 -7.00 7.50 -8.35
C LYS A 99 -6.63 8.98 -8.21
N GLU A 100 -6.65 9.75 -9.31
CA GLU A 100 -6.31 11.17 -9.27
C GLU A 100 -7.30 11.95 -8.41
N VAL A 101 -8.59 11.64 -8.53
CA VAL A 101 -9.64 12.28 -7.73
C VAL A 101 -9.51 11.91 -6.25
N SER A 102 -9.18 10.66 -5.91
CA SER A 102 -9.00 10.26 -4.51
C SER A 102 -7.77 10.95 -3.89
N GLU A 103 -6.67 11.04 -4.63
CA GLU A 103 -5.47 11.77 -4.22
C GLU A 103 -5.74 13.27 -4.04
N GLU A 104 -6.48 13.88 -4.97
CA GLU A 104 -6.83 15.29 -4.87
C GLU A 104 -7.72 15.55 -3.64
N VAL A 105 -8.71 14.71 -3.41
CA VAL A 105 -9.55 14.77 -2.21
C VAL A 105 -8.72 14.58 -0.93
N ALA A 106 -7.71 13.69 -0.96
CA ALA A 106 -6.83 13.44 0.17
C ALA A 106 -5.89 14.61 0.50
N LYS A 107 -5.53 15.45 -0.48
CA LYS A 107 -4.71 16.66 -0.27
C LYS A 107 -5.44 17.70 0.59
N TYR A 108 -6.77 17.81 0.47
CA TYR A 108 -7.58 18.83 1.15
C TYR A 108 -8.06 18.41 2.56
N LYS A 109 -7.15 17.84 3.34
CA LYS A 109 -7.38 17.52 4.75
C LYS A 109 -7.11 18.75 5.62
N VAL A 110 -8.05 19.06 6.51
CA VAL A 110 -7.93 20.19 7.45
C VAL A 110 -7.75 19.65 8.85
N GLY A 111 -6.71 20.13 9.54
CA GLY A 111 -6.48 19.83 10.94
C GLY A 111 -7.61 20.41 11.81
N ALA A 112 -8.18 19.56 12.65
CA ALA A 112 -9.26 19.84 13.57
C ALA A 112 -8.87 19.50 15.01
N PRO A 113 -9.36 20.28 15.99
CA PRO A 113 -9.16 19.99 17.38
C PRO A 113 -9.95 18.75 17.80
N ALA A 114 -9.41 17.99 18.75
CA ALA A 114 -10.12 16.87 19.36
C ALA A 114 -11.32 17.39 20.17
N ARG A 115 -12.52 16.85 19.92
CA ARG A 115 -13.73 17.21 20.68
C ARG A 115 -14.03 16.14 21.73
N VAL A 116 -14.53 16.58 22.87
CA VAL A 116 -14.88 15.71 23.99
C VAL A 116 -15.90 14.65 23.56
N GLY A 117 -15.63 13.39 23.92
CA GLY A 117 -16.53 12.26 23.68
C GLY A 117 -16.49 11.68 22.27
N LEU A 118 -15.73 12.27 21.33
CA LEU A 118 -15.44 11.62 20.04
C LEU A 118 -14.43 10.48 20.23
N VAL A 119 -14.57 9.45 19.42
CA VAL A 119 -13.58 8.36 19.32
C VAL A 119 -12.40 8.83 18.49
N ALA A 120 -11.18 8.65 19.00
CA ALA A 120 -9.97 9.04 18.30
C ALA A 120 -9.68 8.12 17.10
N PRO A 121 -9.58 8.66 15.87
CA PRO A 121 -9.22 7.87 14.69
C PRO A 121 -7.72 7.58 14.59
N ILE A 122 -6.88 8.39 15.26
CA ILE A 122 -5.41 8.29 15.25
C ILE A 122 -4.90 8.49 16.68
N ASP A 123 -3.76 7.87 17.00
CA ASP A 123 -3.09 8.03 18.28
C ASP A 123 -2.56 9.47 18.42
N VAL A 124 -2.75 10.09 19.58
CA VAL A 124 -2.37 11.48 19.83
C VAL A 124 -1.17 11.53 20.75
N VAL A 125 -0.03 11.99 20.21
CA VAL A 125 1.22 12.17 20.94
C VAL A 125 1.51 13.65 21.13
N VAL A 126 1.85 14.06 22.34
CA VAL A 126 2.29 15.43 22.62
C VAL A 126 3.83 15.49 22.53
N PRO A 127 4.39 16.36 21.68
CA PRO A 127 5.84 16.48 21.55
C PRO A 127 6.46 17.17 22.78
N PRO A 128 7.74 16.89 23.09
CA PRO A 128 8.48 17.63 24.10
C PRO A 128 8.72 19.07 23.63
N GLY A 129 8.75 20.00 24.58
CA GLY A 129 8.99 21.42 24.28
C GLY A 129 8.23 22.38 25.19
N ASN A 130 8.47 23.68 24.98
CA ASN A 130 7.85 24.73 25.76
C ASN A 130 6.38 24.90 25.35
N THR A 131 5.47 24.84 26.32
CA THR A 131 4.03 24.94 26.08
C THR A 131 3.53 26.38 26.00
N GLY A 132 4.33 27.34 26.49
CA GLY A 132 3.93 28.76 26.57
C GLY A 132 2.82 29.05 27.58
N LEU A 133 2.47 28.07 28.43
CA LEU A 133 1.47 28.23 29.49
C LEU A 133 2.11 28.70 30.80
N ASP A 134 1.32 29.47 31.55
CA ASP A 134 1.68 29.97 32.87
C ASP A 134 1.85 28.83 33.89
N PRO A 135 2.77 28.98 34.87
CA PRO A 135 3.09 27.95 35.85
C PRO A 135 1.90 27.58 36.75
N SER A 136 0.90 28.46 36.87
CA SER A 136 -0.35 28.19 37.60
C SER A 136 -1.18 27.05 36.98
N GLN A 137 -0.98 26.74 35.70
CA GLN A 137 -1.75 25.72 34.97
C GLN A 137 -1.04 24.34 34.93
N THR A 138 0.01 24.14 35.72
CA THR A 138 0.75 22.87 35.82
C THR A 138 -0.11 21.70 36.30
N SER A 139 -1.18 21.96 37.06
CA SER A 139 -2.10 20.94 37.57
C SER A 139 -2.78 20.13 36.45
N PHE A 140 -3.05 20.73 35.29
CA PHE A 140 -3.66 20.02 34.16
C PHE A 140 -2.73 18.93 33.59
N PHE A 141 -1.43 19.19 33.56
CA PHE A 141 -0.43 18.24 33.08
C PHE A 141 -0.22 17.08 34.06
N GLN A 142 -0.30 17.36 35.36
CA GLN A 142 -0.19 16.35 36.41
C GLN A 142 -1.35 15.36 36.39
N VAL A 143 -2.59 15.84 36.18
CA VAL A 143 -3.79 14.97 36.09
C VAL A 143 -3.69 13.99 34.92
N LEU A 144 -3.03 14.40 33.83
CA LEU A 144 -2.85 13.60 32.62
C LEU A 144 -1.53 12.80 32.61
N ASN A 145 -0.82 12.74 33.75
CA ASN A 145 0.47 12.06 33.90
C ASN A 145 1.54 12.51 32.89
N ILE A 146 1.52 13.78 32.47
CA ILE A 146 2.54 14.35 31.58
C ILE A 146 3.68 14.93 32.42
N PRO A 147 4.92 14.42 32.29
CA PRO A 147 6.07 14.93 33.03
C PRO A 147 6.45 16.31 32.48
N THR A 148 6.27 17.33 33.32
CA THR A 148 6.56 18.74 33.00
C THR A 148 7.52 19.35 34.00
N LYS A 149 8.30 20.32 33.55
CA LYS A 149 9.23 21.10 34.38
C LYS A 149 9.02 22.59 34.12
N ILE A 150 9.12 23.40 35.17
CA ILE A 150 9.03 24.86 35.04
C ILE A 150 10.42 25.37 34.67
N ASN A 151 10.56 25.86 33.45
CA ASN A 151 11.79 26.47 32.95
C ASN A 151 11.48 27.93 32.56
N LYS A 152 12.25 28.88 33.12
CA LYS A 152 12.15 30.31 32.82
C LYS A 152 10.74 30.91 32.96
N GLY A 153 9.96 30.43 33.93
CA GLY A 153 8.60 30.93 34.18
C GLY A 153 7.51 30.38 33.25
N THR A 154 7.83 29.39 32.41
CA THR A 154 6.88 28.68 31.55
C THR A 154 6.94 27.17 31.78
N VAL A 155 5.85 26.45 31.49
CA VAL A 155 5.79 24.98 31.64
C VAL A 155 6.37 24.30 30.39
N GLU A 156 7.35 23.43 30.56
CA GLU A 156 8.01 22.67 29.49
C GLU A 156 7.78 21.16 29.67
N ILE A 157 7.45 20.46 28.58
CA ILE A 157 7.27 19.01 28.55
C ILE A 157 8.63 18.34 28.32
N ILE A 158 9.03 17.43 29.22
CA ILE A 158 10.35 16.78 29.17
C ILE A 158 10.37 15.66 28.12
N THR A 159 9.37 14.76 28.18
CA THR A 159 9.30 13.57 27.32
C THR A 159 8.00 13.56 26.52
N PRO A 160 8.02 13.07 25.27
CA PRO A 160 6.79 12.82 24.55
C PRO A 160 5.94 11.78 25.29
N VAL A 161 4.64 12.04 25.42
CA VAL A 161 3.68 11.11 26.03
C VAL A 161 2.50 10.93 25.08
N GLU A 162 2.09 9.68 24.89
CA GLU A 162 0.87 9.31 24.18
C GLU A 162 -0.33 9.60 25.10
N LEU A 163 -1.19 10.52 24.69
CA LEU A 163 -2.37 10.90 25.46
C LEU A 163 -3.56 10.00 25.18
N ILE A 164 -3.79 9.68 23.90
CA ILE A 164 -5.01 9.00 23.46
C ILE A 164 -4.61 7.93 22.45
N LYS A 165 -5.11 6.72 22.64
CA LYS A 165 -4.97 5.62 21.67
C LYS A 165 -6.14 5.62 20.69
N LYS A 166 -5.92 5.07 19.50
CA LYS A 166 -6.95 4.79 18.51
C LYS A 166 -8.09 3.99 19.15
N GLY A 167 -9.32 4.49 18.98
CA GLY A 167 -10.52 3.85 19.52
C GLY A 167 -10.96 4.36 20.89
N ASP A 168 -10.12 5.10 21.61
CA ASP A 168 -10.51 5.68 22.90
C ASP A 168 -11.32 6.96 22.74
N LYS A 169 -12.19 7.22 23.71
CA LYS A 169 -12.99 8.45 23.74
C LYS A 169 -12.16 9.58 24.33
N VAL A 170 -12.13 10.71 23.63
CA VAL A 170 -11.41 11.91 24.07
C VAL A 170 -12.00 12.45 25.37
N GLY A 171 -11.18 12.56 26.41
CA GLY A 171 -11.52 13.18 27.68
C GLY A 171 -11.65 14.70 27.61
N SER A 172 -12.37 15.30 28.56
CA SER A 172 -12.53 16.77 28.62
C SER A 172 -11.22 17.51 28.87
N SER A 173 -10.38 16.96 29.76
CA SER A 173 -9.05 17.47 30.10
C SER A 173 -8.07 17.38 28.93
N GLU A 174 -8.07 16.26 28.21
CA GLU A 174 -7.22 16.01 27.04
C GLU A 174 -7.55 16.97 25.89
N ALA A 175 -8.84 17.12 25.55
CA ALA A 175 -9.29 18.04 24.50
C ALA A 175 -8.93 19.50 24.80
N ALA A 176 -9.10 19.92 26.07
CA ALA A 176 -8.76 21.26 26.51
C ALA A 176 -7.24 21.52 26.44
N LEU A 177 -6.43 20.54 26.84
CA LEU A 177 -4.97 20.63 26.74
C LEU A 177 -4.52 20.73 25.29
N LEU A 178 -4.99 19.85 24.41
CA LEU A 178 -4.64 19.87 22.99
C LEU A 178 -5.03 21.20 22.32
N SER A 179 -6.19 21.73 22.67
CA SER A 179 -6.65 23.05 22.20
C SER A 179 -5.73 24.18 22.68
N LYS A 180 -5.26 24.13 23.94
CA LYS A 180 -4.34 25.13 24.51
C LYS A 180 -2.93 25.04 23.91
N LEU A 181 -2.44 23.84 23.64
CA LEU A 181 -1.17 23.63 22.95
C LEU A 181 -1.23 23.97 21.45
N GLY A 182 -2.43 24.26 20.92
CA GLY A 182 -2.63 24.50 19.49
C GLY A 182 -2.44 23.25 18.62
N ILE A 183 -2.36 22.07 19.24
CA ILE A 183 -2.19 20.80 18.54
C ILE A 183 -3.56 20.37 18.00
N ARG A 184 -3.63 20.15 16.69
CA ARG A 184 -4.82 19.66 15.99
C ARG A 184 -4.56 18.25 15.48
N PRO A 185 -4.77 17.22 16.30
CA PRO A 185 -4.29 15.88 16.00
C PRO A 185 -5.11 15.17 14.93
N PHE A 186 -6.37 15.57 14.74
CA PHE A 186 -7.25 14.91 13.78
C PHE A 186 -7.28 15.71 12.49
N SER A 187 -7.03 15.05 11.37
CA SER A 187 -7.29 15.63 10.06
C SER A 187 -8.63 15.11 9.55
N TYR A 188 -9.62 15.98 9.43
CA TYR A 188 -10.86 15.61 8.75
C TYR A 188 -10.77 15.97 7.28
N GLY A 189 -11.32 15.08 6.47
CA GLY A 189 -11.43 15.21 5.03
C GLY A 189 -12.62 14.41 4.55
N LEU A 190 -12.89 14.52 3.26
CA LEU A 190 -13.81 13.62 2.59
C LEU A 190 -13.19 12.23 2.54
N VAL A 191 -13.86 11.24 3.13
CA VAL A 191 -13.41 9.85 3.15
C VAL A 191 -14.16 9.07 2.08
N VAL A 192 -13.45 8.45 1.16
CA VAL A 192 -14.06 7.60 0.12
C VAL A 192 -14.51 6.29 0.76
N LEU A 193 -15.81 6.00 0.71
CA LEU A 193 -16.38 4.75 1.24
C LEU A 193 -16.43 3.65 0.19
N SER A 194 -16.82 4.01 -1.03
CA SER A 194 -16.96 3.06 -2.12
C SER A 194 -16.90 3.81 -3.44
N VAL A 195 -16.44 3.11 -4.47
CA VAL A 195 -16.42 3.62 -5.84
C VAL A 195 -17.42 2.83 -6.65
N TYR A 196 -18.13 3.50 -7.55
CA TYR A 196 -18.99 2.87 -8.52
C TYR A 196 -18.47 3.20 -9.91
N ASP A 197 -18.28 2.17 -10.71
CA ASP A 197 -17.91 2.28 -12.13
C ASP A 197 -18.75 1.29 -12.94
N ASN A 198 -19.55 1.81 -13.86
CA ASN A 198 -20.29 1.03 -14.86
C ASN A 198 -21.01 -0.23 -14.31
N GLY A 199 -21.60 -0.14 -13.11
CA GLY A 199 -22.36 -1.22 -12.47
C GLY A 199 -21.57 -2.06 -11.46
N SER A 200 -20.26 -1.90 -11.39
CA SER A 200 -19.42 -2.54 -10.38
C SER A 200 -19.17 -1.59 -9.20
N VAL A 201 -19.23 -2.14 -7.98
CA VAL A 201 -18.88 -1.41 -6.76
C VAL A 201 -17.52 -1.90 -6.28
N PHE A 202 -16.57 -0.98 -6.14
CA PHE A 202 -15.25 -1.24 -5.59
C PHE A 202 -15.18 -0.77 -4.13
N SER A 203 -14.53 -1.57 -3.29
CA SER A 203 -14.08 -1.16 -1.97
C SER A 203 -12.91 -0.18 -2.09
N PRO A 204 -12.68 0.67 -1.07
CA PRO A 204 -11.62 1.68 -1.12
C PRO A 204 -10.23 1.05 -1.22
N GLU A 205 -10.05 -0.16 -0.69
CA GLU A 205 -8.79 -0.92 -0.76
C GLU A 205 -8.30 -1.16 -2.19
N VAL A 206 -9.21 -1.22 -3.18
CA VAL A 206 -8.83 -1.41 -4.58
C VAL A 206 -8.12 -0.17 -5.14
N LEU A 207 -8.43 1.02 -4.61
CA LEU A 207 -7.77 2.26 -5.02
C LEU A 207 -6.33 2.34 -4.51
N ASP A 208 -6.09 1.78 -3.33
CA ASP A 208 -4.78 1.81 -2.66
C ASP A 208 -3.81 0.75 -3.21
N LEU A 209 -4.22 -0.05 -4.21
CA LEU A 209 -3.34 -1.02 -4.87
C LEU A 209 -2.24 -0.30 -5.66
N THR A 210 -1.01 -0.51 -5.21
CA THR A 210 0.19 -0.03 -5.87
C THR A 210 0.64 -1.00 -6.97
N GLU A 211 1.42 -0.51 -7.94
CA GLU A 211 2.00 -1.36 -8.97
C GLU A 211 3.03 -2.35 -8.38
N ASP A 212 3.72 -1.95 -7.31
CA ASP A 212 4.69 -2.77 -6.59
C ASP A 212 4.03 -4.05 -6.02
N ASP A 213 2.84 -3.92 -5.42
CA ASP A 213 2.07 -5.07 -4.90
C ASP A 213 1.69 -6.06 -6.02
N LEU A 214 1.46 -5.57 -7.23
CA LEU A 214 1.16 -6.41 -8.40
C LEU A 214 2.41 -7.14 -8.89
N VAL A 215 3.56 -6.46 -8.90
CA VAL A 215 4.85 -7.06 -9.28
C VAL A 215 5.24 -8.16 -8.30
N GLU A 216 5.06 -7.96 -7.00
CA GLU A 216 5.34 -8.98 -5.99
C GLU A 216 4.46 -10.23 -6.17
N LYS A 217 3.15 -10.05 -6.37
CA LYS A 217 2.22 -11.15 -6.62
C LYS A 217 2.52 -11.87 -7.94
N PHE A 218 2.91 -11.13 -8.97
CA PHE A 218 3.31 -11.69 -10.25
C PHE A 218 4.60 -12.51 -10.11
N ALA A 219 5.60 -11.99 -9.39
CA ALA A 219 6.86 -12.70 -9.12
C ALA A 219 6.62 -13.99 -8.31
N ALA A 220 5.71 -13.96 -7.34
CA ALA A 220 5.28 -15.16 -6.61
C ALA A 220 4.55 -16.17 -7.53
N GLY A 221 3.75 -15.69 -8.48
CA GLY A 221 3.15 -16.53 -9.53
C GLY A 221 4.20 -17.21 -10.41
N VAL A 222 5.23 -16.47 -10.83
CA VAL A 222 6.33 -17.02 -11.65
C VAL A 222 7.15 -18.04 -10.84
N SER A 223 7.42 -17.79 -9.56
CA SER A 223 8.17 -18.73 -8.71
C SER A 223 7.41 -20.03 -8.45
N THR A 224 6.10 -19.96 -8.25
CA THR A 224 5.24 -21.14 -8.10
C THR A 224 5.14 -21.94 -9.40
N LEU A 225 4.99 -21.27 -10.55
CA LEU A 225 4.99 -21.95 -11.85
C LEU A 225 6.34 -22.60 -12.18
N THR A 226 7.46 -21.93 -11.90
CA THR A 226 8.81 -22.47 -12.15
C THR A 226 9.13 -23.64 -11.23
N SER A 227 8.75 -23.58 -9.95
CA SER A 227 8.90 -24.72 -9.03
C SER A 227 8.06 -25.93 -9.43
N PHE A 228 6.83 -25.70 -9.93
CA PHE A 228 5.97 -26.75 -10.47
C PHE A 228 6.52 -27.37 -11.77
N ALA A 229 7.03 -26.55 -12.69
CA ALA A 229 7.66 -27.05 -13.91
C ALA A 229 8.92 -27.88 -13.63
N LEU A 230 9.71 -27.46 -12.62
CA LEU A 230 10.89 -28.19 -12.18
C LEU A 230 10.54 -29.56 -11.60
N SER A 231 9.48 -29.67 -10.79
CA SER A 231 9.07 -30.95 -10.18
C SER A 231 8.54 -31.96 -11.21
N ILE A 232 7.87 -31.48 -12.26
CA ILE A 232 7.36 -32.32 -13.36
C ILE A 232 8.46 -32.63 -14.40
N SER A 233 9.63 -32.00 -14.29
CA SER A 233 10.71 -32.08 -15.29
C SER A 233 10.26 -31.66 -16.70
N TYR A 234 9.34 -30.70 -16.78
CA TYR A 234 8.86 -30.18 -18.05
C TYR A 234 9.71 -28.98 -18.50
N PRO A 235 10.36 -29.03 -19.68
CA PRO A 235 11.28 -27.99 -20.13
C PRO A 235 10.51 -26.77 -20.66
N ALA A 236 10.00 -25.95 -19.75
CA ALA A 236 9.53 -24.60 -20.07
C ALA A 236 10.72 -23.63 -20.22
N LEU A 237 10.52 -22.55 -20.99
CA LEU A 237 11.57 -21.55 -21.27
C LEU A 237 12.13 -20.91 -19.99
N SER A 238 11.29 -20.73 -18.96
CA SER A 238 11.69 -20.25 -17.64
C SER A 238 12.30 -21.32 -16.72
N ALA A 239 12.01 -22.61 -16.93
CA ALA A 239 12.42 -23.70 -16.04
C ALA A 239 13.70 -24.41 -16.48
N THR A 240 14.00 -24.41 -17.78
CA THR A 240 15.18 -25.04 -18.38
C THR A 240 16.51 -24.73 -17.67
N PRO A 241 16.90 -23.47 -17.38
CA PRO A 241 18.15 -23.21 -16.67
C PRO A 241 18.15 -23.79 -15.25
N HIS A 242 17.01 -23.76 -14.56
CA HIS A 242 16.89 -24.30 -13.22
C HIS A 242 16.95 -25.84 -13.20
N MET A 243 16.51 -26.53 -14.26
CA MET A 243 16.63 -27.99 -14.39
C MET A 243 18.09 -28.45 -14.46
N PHE A 244 18.92 -27.77 -15.28
CA PHE A 244 20.35 -28.08 -15.38
C PHE A 244 21.09 -27.81 -14.06
N VAL A 245 20.78 -26.70 -13.40
CA VAL A 245 21.35 -26.37 -12.08
C VAL A 245 20.93 -27.40 -11.02
N ASN A 246 19.68 -27.88 -11.06
CA ASN A 246 19.22 -28.91 -10.13
C ASN A 246 19.92 -30.25 -10.35
N ALA A 247 20.08 -30.67 -11.62
CA ALA A 247 20.87 -31.86 -11.95
C ALA A 247 22.31 -31.73 -11.45
N TYR A 248 22.94 -30.57 -11.64
CA TYR A 248 24.28 -30.29 -11.11
C TYR A 248 24.33 -30.33 -9.57
N LYS A 249 23.35 -29.73 -8.88
CA LYS A 249 23.23 -29.79 -7.41
C LYS A 249 23.06 -31.23 -6.92
N ASN A 250 22.26 -32.05 -7.59
CA ASN A 250 22.07 -33.45 -7.22
C ASN A 250 23.38 -34.26 -7.33
N VAL A 251 24.15 -34.05 -8.40
CA VAL A 251 25.47 -34.68 -8.58
C VAL A 251 26.46 -34.21 -7.52
N LEU A 252 26.50 -32.91 -7.20
CA LEU A 252 27.35 -32.37 -6.13
C LEU A 252 26.93 -32.83 -4.72
N SER A 253 25.63 -33.06 -4.50
CA SER A 253 25.10 -33.51 -3.21
C SER A 253 25.35 -35.00 -2.96
N ALA A 254 25.62 -35.78 -4.00
CA ALA A 254 26.09 -37.14 -3.85
C ALA A 254 27.51 -37.11 -3.26
N GLU A 255 27.65 -37.44 -1.97
CA GLU A 255 28.88 -37.36 -1.17
C GLU A 255 30.12 -37.96 -1.86
N LYS A 256 29.92 -38.96 -2.72
CA LYS A 256 30.97 -39.60 -3.51
C LYS A 256 31.71 -38.63 -4.44
N THR A 257 31.07 -37.55 -4.92
CA THR A 257 31.73 -36.59 -5.83
C THR A 257 32.76 -35.71 -5.12
N LYS A 258 32.62 -35.48 -3.81
CA LYS A 258 33.64 -34.78 -3.01
C LYS A 258 34.89 -35.63 -2.77
N GLU A 259 34.75 -36.95 -2.76
CA GLU A 259 35.88 -37.89 -2.71
C GLU A 259 36.49 -38.10 -4.10
N TYR A 260 35.68 -38.13 -5.16
CA TYR A 260 36.17 -38.26 -6.54
C TYR A 260 36.84 -37.00 -7.08
N LEU A 261 36.50 -35.80 -6.58
CA LEU A 261 37.22 -34.56 -6.90
C LEU A 261 38.56 -34.44 -6.18
N LYS A 262 38.76 -35.16 -5.05
CA LYS A 262 40.03 -35.21 -4.33
C LYS A 262 41.01 -36.21 -4.93
N ASP A 263 40.52 -37.32 -5.50
CA ASP A 263 41.34 -38.35 -6.12
C ASP A 263 40.89 -38.67 -7.56
N PRO A 264 41.48 -38.04 -8.60
CA PRO A 264 41.16 -38.32 -10.01
C PRO A 264 41.58 -39.73 -10.49
N SER A 265 42.32 -40.49 -9.68
CA SER A 265 42.84 -41.82 -10.02
C SER A 265 41.79 -42.95 -9.99
N LYS A 266 40.63 -42.74 -9.35
CA LYS A 266 39.55 -43.75 -9.33
C LYS A 266 38.74 -43.82 -10.65
N PHE A 267 38.92 -42.87 -11.57
CA PHE A 267 38.36 -42.95 -12.93
C PHE A 267 39.12 -43.93 -13.84
N ALA A 268 40.39 -44.23 -13.54
CA ALA A 268 41.21 -45.09 -14.41
C ALA A 268 40.95 -46.59 -14.20
N VAL A 269 40.40 -47.00 -13.06
CA VAL A 269 40.28 -48.43 -12.70
C VAL A 269 39.00 -49.07 -13.27
N ALA A 270 38.02 -48.29 -13.72
CA ALA A 270 36.85 -48.82 -14.43
C ALA A 270 37.08 -48.98 -15.95
N ALA A 271 38.24 -48.57 -16.49
CA ALA A 271 38.49 -48.48 -17.92
C ALA A 271 39.31 -49.63 -18.54
N VAL A 272 39.78 -50.63 -17.78
CA VAL A 272 40.59 -51.73 -18.37
C VAL A 272 40.20 -53.10 -17.79
N ALA A 273 39.12 -53.66 -18.33
CA ALA A 273 38.93 -55.11 -18.47
C ALA A 273 37.88 -55.40 -19.55
N ALA A 274 38.21 -55.07 -20.80
CA ALA A 274 37.67 -55.76 -21.97
C ALA A 274 38.84 -56.08 -22.89
N PRO A 275 38.97 -57.35 -23.33
CA PRO A 275 38.97 -57.57 -24.78
C PRO A 275 38.22 -58.86 -25.14
N ALA A 276 37.69 -59.11 -26.33
CA ALA A 276 37.38 -58.34 -27.53
C ALA A 276 36.65 -59.34 -28.46
N GLY A 277 35.72 -58.86 -29.29
CA GLY A 277 35.06 -59.63 -30.36
C GLY A 277 33.61 -59.18 -30.52
N SER A 278 33.31 -58.14 -31.31
CA SER A 278 33.54 -58.12 -32.75
C SER A 278 33.60 -56.68 -33.31
N GLY A 279 34.60 -56.45 -34.16
CA GLY A 279 34.67 -55.45 -35.27
C GLY A 279 34.50 -53.97 -34.94
N ALA A 280 35.39 -53.03 -35.28
CA ALA A 280 36.62 -53.06 -36.07
C ALA A 280 37.45 -51.81 -35.71
N ALA A 281 38.77 -51.98 -35.62
CA ALA A 281 39.80 -50.94 -35.52
C ALA A 281 39.81 -50.08 -36.81
N ALA A 282 39.88 -48.73 -36.76
CA ALA A 282 41.05 -47.88 -36.44
C ALA A 282 42.14 -47.96 -37.55
N VAL A 283 42.89 -46.95 -37.98
CA VAL A 283 43.43 -45.70 -37.40
C VAL A 283 43.87 -44.80 -38.57
N ALA A 284 43.87 -43.46 -38.41
CA ALA A 284 44.98 -42.59 -38.85
C ALA A 284 44.83 -41.16 -38.27
N ALA A 285 45.78 -40.80 -37.41
CA ALA A 285 46.19 -39.44 -37.02
C ALA A 285 47.70 -39.33 -37.36
N PRO A 286 48.46 -38.26 -37.02
CA PRO A 286 48.20 -36.81 -36.89
C PRO A 286 49.35 -35.99 -37.56
N ALA A 287 49.39 -34.64 -37.43
CA ALA A 287 50.64 -33.89 -37.18
C ALA A 287 50.46 -32.38 -36.89
N LYS A 288 51.32 -31.92 -35.96
CA LYS A 288 51.82 -30.57 -35.62
C LYS A 288 51.02 -29.69 -34.65
N GLU A 289 51.63 -28.93 -33.73
CA GLU A 289 52.88 -28.93 -32.93
C GLU A 289 52.94 -27.49 -32.37
N GLU A 290 53.14 -27.30 -31.07
CA GLU A 290 53.73 -26.06 -30.55
C GLU A 290 54.64 -26.40 -29.35
N GLU A 291 55.79 -25.74 -29.35
CA GLU A 291 57.04 -26.10 -28.68
C GLU A 291 57.10 -25.76 -27.17
N LYS A 292 58.24 -26.16 -26.61
CA LYS A 292 58.55 -26.54 -25.23
C LYS A 292 59.48 -25.51 -24.57
N LYS A 293 59.55 -25.58 -23.22
CA LYS A 293 60.63 -25.14 -22.29
C LYS A 293 60.64 -23.68 -21.81
N GLU A 294 61.04 -23.34 -20.59
CA GLU A 294 61.26 -23.99 -19.28
C GLU A 294 61.55 -22.80 -18.30
N GLU A 295 61.11 -22.96 -17.05
CA GLU A 295 61.49 -22.37 -15.74
C GLU A 295 62.99 -21.96 -15.53
N PRO A 296 63.46 -21.37 -14.37
CA PRO A 296 62.91 -21.48 -12.99
C PRO A 296 63.14 -20.31 -11.97
N ALA A 297 62.65 -20.58 -10.74
CA ALA A 297 63.16 -20.20 -9.39
C ALA A 297 62.97 -18.74 -8.92
N GLU A 298 62.69 -18.39 -7.66
CA GLU A 298 62.58 -19.05 -6.32
C GLU A 298 61.99 -17.93 -5.40
N GLU A 299 60.89 -18.12 -4.67
CA GLU A 299 60.73 -18.63 -3.29
C GLU A 299 60.40 -17.55 -2.22
N SER A 300 59.64 -18.01 -1.22
CA SER A 300 59.26 -17.41 0.08
C SER A 300 58.10 -16.40 0.13
N ASP A 301 57.25 -16.38 1.15
CA ASP A 301 56.56 -17.37 2.00
C ASP A 301 55.61 -16.53 2.90
N ASP A 302 54.48 -17.10 3.30
CA ASP A 302 53.72 -16.83 4.53
C ASP A 302 53.50 -15.39 5.06
N ASP A 303 52.27 -14.86 4.93
CA ASP A 303 51.64 -14.11 6.04
C ASP A 303 50.09 -14.02 5.96
N MET A 304 49.41 -15.17 5.99
CA MET A 304 47.96 -15.23 6.27
C MET A 304 47.73 -15.48 7.77
N GLY A 305 48.14 -14.52 8.60
CA GLY A 305 47.99 -14.53 10.06
C GLY A 305 46.68 -13.90 10.55
N PHE A 306 45.63 -14.72 10.67
CA PHE A 306 44.41 -14.43 11.44
C PHE A 306 44.75 -14.37 12.95
N SER A 307 44.81 -13.17 13.55
CA SER A 307 44.88 -13.00 15.01
C SER A 307 43.61 -12.33 15.54
N LEU A 308 42.70 -13.17 15.99
CA LEU A 308 41.55 -12.87 16.82
C LEU A 308 42.04 -12.72 18.28
N PHE A 309 42.18 -11.48 18.77
CA PHE A 309 42.26 -10.98 20.17
C PHE A 309 43.20 -9.76 20.23
N ASP A 310 42.66 -8.57 19.96
CA ASP A 310 42.76 -7.36 20.79
C ASP A 310 41.65 -6.38 20.39
#